data_AF-A0A7Y5NEG4-F1
#
_entry.id   AF-A0A7Y5NEG4-F1
#
_cell.length_a   1.000
_cell.length_b   1.000
_cell.length_c   1.000
_cell.angle_alpha   90.00
_cell.angle_beta   90.00
_cell.angle_gamma   90.00
#
_symmetry.space_group_name_H-M   'P 1'
#
loop_
_entity.id
_entity.type
_entity.pdbx_description
1 polymer ?
#
loop_
_entity_poly.entity_id
_entity_poly.type
_entity_poly.pdbx_seq_one_letter_code
_entity_poly.pdbx_strand_id
1 'polypeptide(L)'
;MTTLAVPLTDDAFLALQQIAAKQKTTLEKLAEEALAHYLHAHTAAPRAYSFIGIGHSGQGDLSLKVEETLAKVADRREGWSLEK
;
A
#
# COMPACT_ATOMS: atom_id res chain seq x y z
N MET A 1 17.61 -4.63 12.93
CA MET A 1 18.21 -3.91 11.78
C MET A 1 18.55 -4.94 10.73
N THR A 2 18.04 -4.78 9.51
CA THR A 2 18.29 -5.70 8.39
C THR A 2 19.36 -5.07 7.51
N THR A 3 20.45 -5.79 7.25
CA THR A 3 21.51 -5.31 6.36
C THR A 3 21.22 -5.75 4.94
N LEU A 4 21.20 -4.80 4.00
CA LEU A 4 21.00 -5.06 2.57
C LEU A 4 22.29 -4.71 1.81
N ALA A 5 22.79 -5.66 1.01
CA ALA A 5 23.89 -5.43 0.10
C ALA A 5 23.34 -5.03 -1.28
N VAL A 6 23.60 -3.79 -1.70
CA VAL A 6 23.17 -3.28 -3.00
C VAL A 6 24.41 -3.11 -3.88
N PRO A 7 24.49 -3.81 -5.03
CA PRO A 7 25.59 -3.59 -5.96
C PRO A 7 25.46 -2.19 -6.57
N LEU A 8 26.54 -1.42 -6.50
CA LEU A 8 26.65 -0.08 -7.08
C LEU A 8 27.84 -0.06 -8.03
N THR A 9 27.74 0.77 -9.07
CA THR A 9 28.90 1.11 -9.89
C THR A 9 29.77 2.13 -9.14
N ASP A 10 31.07 2.14 -9.45
CA ASP A 10 32.03 3.04 -8.79
C ASP A 10 31.64 4.51 -8.97
N ASP A 11 31.17 4.88 -10.17
CA ASP A 11 30.69 6.23 -10.47
C ASP A 11 29.47 6.63 -9.62
N ALA A 12 28.52 5.71 -9.44
CA ALA A 12 27.34 5.94 -8.61
C ALA A 12 27.72 6.09 -7.14
N PHE A 13 28.69 5.30 -6.66
CA PHE A 13 29.18 5.40 -5.29
C PHE A 13 29.89 6.74 -5.02
N LEU A 14 30.72 7.20 -5.97
CA LEU A 14 31.38 8.51 -5.88
C LEU A 14 30.36 9.65 -5.85
N ALA A 15 29.34 9.60 -6.71
CA ALA A 15 28.28 10.59 -6.72
C ALA A 15 27.53 10.63 -5.38
N LEU A 16 27.21 9.46 -4.79
CA LEU A 16 26.53 9.38 -3.49
C LEU A 16 27.38 9.97 -2.36
N GLN A 17 28.70 9.73 -2.35
CA GLN A 17 29.60 10.36 -1.37
C GLN A 17 29.60 11.89 -1.48
N GLN A 18 29.67 12.42 -2.71
CA GLN A 18 29.64 13.86 -2.92
C GLN A 18 28.32 14.49 -2.45
N ILE A 19 27.19 13.82 -2.68
CA ILE A 19 25.88 14.27 -2.22
C ILE A 19 25.82 14.25 -0.69
N ALA A 20 26.26 13.17 -0.05
CA ALA A 20 26.30 13.07 1.42
C ALA A 20 27.18 14.17 2.04
N ALA A 21 28.36 14.41 1.46
CA ALA A 21 29.26 15.48 1.89
C ALA A 21 28.62 16.87 1.75
N LYS A 22 27.93 17.12 0.64
CA LYS A 22 27.21 18.39 0.39
C LYS A 22 26.07 18.62 1.38
N GLN A 23 25.37 17.55 1.76
CA GLN A 23 24.23 17.59 2.68
C GLN A 23 24.65 17.51 4.15
N LYS A 24 25.94 17.30 4.45
CA LYS A 24 26.47 17.05 5.80
C LYS A 24 25.77 15.89 6.50
N THR A 25 25.42 14.87 5.74
CA THR A 25 24.77 13.64 6.21
C THR A 25 25.68 12.43 5.97
N THR A 26 25.33 11.30 6.55
CA THR A 26 26.02 10.03 6.27
C THR A 26 25.32 9.30 5.12
N LEU A 27 26.04 8.38 4.46
CA LEU A 27 25.50 7.58 3.36
C LEU A 27 24.29 6.75 3.79
N GLU A 28 24.28 6.24 5.02
CA GLU A 28 23.19 5.44 5.57
C GLU A 28 21.92 6.28 5.70
N LYS A 29 22.03 7.48 6.26
CA LYS A 29 20.89 8.39 6.41
C LYS A 29 20.35 8.83 5.05
N LEU A 30 21.25 9.09 4.10
CA LEU A 30 20.88 9.41 2.73
C LEU A 30 20.15 8.24 2.03
N ALA A 31 20.59 7.01 2.25
CA ALA A 31 19.93 5.82 1.72
C ALA A 31 18.55 5.60 2.34
N GLU A 32 18.40 5.82 3.65
CA GLU A 32 17.12 5.74 4.37
C GLU A 32 16.13 6.78 3.83
N GLU A 33 16.56 8.04 3.69
CA GLU A 33 15.73 9.11 3.13
C GLU A 33 15.32 8.82 1.67
N ALA A 34 16.25 8.33 0.85
CA ALA A 34 15.96 7.96 -0.54
C ALA A 34 14.95 6.80 -0.65
N LEU A 35 15.10 5.77 0.19
CA LEU A 35 14.17 4.65 0.25
C LEU A 35 12.79 5.09 0.74
N ALA A 36 12.72 5.94 1.77
CA ALA A 36 11.47 6.49 2.26
C ALA A 36 10.75 7.30 1.17
N HIS A 37 11.49 8.14 0.44
CA HIS A 37 10.95 8.89 -0.70
C HIS A 37 10.43 7.96 -1.81
N TYR A 38 11.20 6.93 -2.17
CA TYR A 38 10.79 5.96 -3.19
C TYR A 38 9.50 5.23 -2.80
N LEU A 39 9.44 4.72 -1.57
CA LEU A 39 8.25 4.05 -1.04
C LEU A 39 7.06 4.99 -0.97
N HIS A 40 7.25 6.22 -0.50
CA HIS A 40 6.17 7.20 -0.47
C HIS A 40 5.61 7.48 -1.87
N ALA A 41 6.49 7.63 -2.87
CA ALA A 41 6.09 7.81 -4.27
C ALA A 41 5.39 6.56 -4.87
N HIS A 42 5.71 5.35 -4.39
CA HIS A 42 5.18 4.08 -4.94
C HIS A 42 4.05 3.45 -4.11
N THR A 43 3.65 4.04 -2.98
CA THR A 43 2.59 3.50 -2.11
C THR A 43 1.17 3.68 -2.67
N ALA A 44 0.99 4.51 -3.70
CA ALA A 44 -0.29 4.73 -4.32
C ALA A 44 -0.33 4.21 -5.77
N ALA A 45 -0.22 2.88 -5.94
CA ALA A 45 -0.91 2.31 -7.08
C ALA A 45 -2.41 2.63 -6.88
N PRO A 46 -3.08 3.34 -7.81
CA PRO A 46 -4.53 3.52 -7.69
C PRO A 46 -5.13 2.13 -7.54
N ARG A 47 -5.99 1.93 -6.54
CA ARG A 47 -6.74 0.68 -6.39
C ARG A 47 -7.37 0.41 -7.75
N ALA A 48 -6.80 -0.54 -8.49
CA ALA A 48 -7.37 -1.02 -9.72
C ALA A 48 -8.61 -1.80 -9.28
N TYR A 49 -9.73 -1.09 -9.13
CA TYR A 49 -11.02 -1.73 -9.00
C TYR A 49 -11.16 -2.58 -10.26
N SER A 50 -11.08 -3.89 -10.10
CA SER A 50 -11.45 -4.79 -11.16
C SER A 50 -12.94 -4.55 -11.40
N PHE A 51 -13.26 -3.81 -12.46
CA PHE A 51 -14.61 -3.73 -13.02
C PHE A 51 -15.10 -5.08 -13.57
N ILE A 52 -14.40 -6.18 -13.26
CA ILE A 52 -14.79 -7.57 -13.46
C ILE A 52 -15.89 -7.89 -12.43
N GLY A 53 -17.09 -7.34 -12.63
CA GLY A 53 -18.22 -7.63 -11.73
C GLY A 53 -19.48 -6.82 -11.99
N ILE A 54 -19.32 -5.58 -12.46
CA ILE A 54 -20.44 -4.70 -12.82
C ILE A 54 -20.88 -5.08 -14.24
N GLY A 55 -21.61 -6.17 -14.39
CA GLY A 55 -22.20 -6.58 -15.67
C GLY A 55 -22.22 -8.10 -15.93
N HIS A 56 -21.39 -8.89 -15.24
CA HIS A 56 -21.37 -10.35 -15.38
C HIS A 56 -21.80 -11.12 -14.12
N SER A 57 -21.87 -10.46 -12.96
CA SER A 57 -22.29 -11.08 -11.69
C SER A 57 -23.78 -10.88 -11.37
N GLY A 58 -24.58 -10.42 -12.34
CA GLY A 58 -25.99 -10.10 -12.15
C GLY A 58 -26.82 -11.31 -11.76
N GLN A 59 -26.80 -11.68 -10.48
CA GLN A 59 -27.90 -12.41 -9.87
C GLN A 59 -29.11 -11.50 -9.99
N GLY A 60 -29.96 -11.76 -10.99
CA GLY A 60 -31.17 -10.97 -11.26
C GLY A 60 -32.12 -10.89 -10.05
N ASP A 61 -31.98 -11.82 -9.11
CA ASP A 61 -32.76 -11.88 -7.87
C ASP A 61 -32.15 -11.09 -6.70
N LEU A 62 -31.02 -10.38 -6.90
CA LEU A 62 -30.38 -9.67 -5.78
C LEU A 62 -31.31 -8.60 -5.19
N SER A 63 -32.14 -7.98 -6.03
CA SER A 63 -33.20 -7.03 -5.61
C SER A 63 -34.34 -7.71 -4.86
N LEU A 64 -34.59 -9.00 -5.09
CA LEU A 64 -35.62 -9.79 -4.39
C LEU A 64 -35.10 -10.42 -3.09
N LYS A 65 -33.79 -10.48 -2.92
CA LYS A 65 -33.11 -11.12 -1.77
C LYS A 65 -32.38 -10.10 -0.90
N VAL A 66 -32.72 -8.81 -1.03
CA VAL A 66 -32.09 -7.71 -0.27
C VAL A 66 -32.29 -7.92 1.22
N GLU A 67 -33.53 -8.14 1.64
CA GLU A 67 -33.89 -8.31 3.05
C GLU A 67 -33.22 -9.54 3.65
N GLU A 68 -33.19 -10.67 2.92
CA GLU A 68 -32.53 -11.90 3.37
C GLU A 68 -31.01 -11.74 3.50
N THR A 69 -30.40 -11.01 2.56
CA THR A 69 -28.95 -10.75 2.56
C THR A 69 -28.57 -9.80 3.70
N LEU A 70 -29.35 -8.75 3.91
CA LEU A 70 -29.16 -7.82 5.02
C LEU A 70 -29.35 -8.52 6.37
N ALA A 71 -30.35 -9.40 6.51
CA ALA A 71 -30.56 -10.20 7.72
C ALA A 71 -29.35 -11.12 8.00
N LYS A 72 -28.85 -11.86 7.00
CA LYS A 72 -27.65 -12.70 7.15
C LYS A 72 -26.40 -11.91 7.56
N VAL A 73 -26.26 -10.68 7.09
CA VAL A 73 -25.14 -9.80 7.46
C VAL A 73 -25.34 -9.18 8.84
N ALA A 74 -26.58 -8.87 9.23
CA ALA A 74 -26.93 -8.37 10.55
C ALA A 74 -26.67 -9.43 11.64
N ASP A 75 -27.06 -10.69 11.42
CA ASP A 75 -26.77 -11.80 12.33
C ASP A 75 -25.27 -12.07 12.46
N ARG A 76 -24.48 -11.82 11.39
CA ARG A 76 -23.01 -11.87 11.46
C ARG A 76 -22.39 -10.78 12.33
N ARG A 77 -23.15 -9.74 12.70
CA ARG A 77 -22.69 -8.62 13.54
C ARG A 77 -23.09 -8.74 15.01
N GLU A 78 -23.45 -9.92 15.51
CA GLU A 78 -23.62 -10.17 16.96
C GLU A 78 -22.36 -9.87 17.82
N GLY A 79 -21.25 -9.41 17.24
CA GLY A 79 -20.06 -8.92 17.96
C GLY A 79 -19.75 -7.42 17.81
N TRP A 80 -20.58 -6.63 17.12
CA TRP A 80 -20.34 -5.19 16.94
C TRP A 80 -21.39 -4.39 17.71
N SER A 81 -21.34 -4.46 19.05
CA SER A 81 -21.97 -3.44 19.89
C SER A 81 -21.19 -2.14 19.74
N LEU A 82 -21.86 -1.08 19.30
CA LEU A 82 -21.43 0.27 19.65
C LEU A 82 -21.71 0.42 21.14
N GLU A 83 -20.65 0.38 21.96
CA GLU A 83 -20.75 0.81 23.36
C GLU A 83 -21.31 2.24 23.37
N LYS A 84 -22.24 2.47 24.30
CA LYS A 84 -22.98 3.73 24.47
C LYS A 84 -22.08 4.92 24.79
#